data_AF-A0A9P1EGV8-F1
#
_entry.id   AF-A0A9P1EGV8-F1
#
_cell.length_a   1.000
_cell.length_b   1.000
_cell.length_c   1.000
_cell.angle_alpha   90.00
_cell.angle_beta   90.00
_cell.angle_gamma   90.00
#
_symmetry.space_group_name_H-M   'P 1'
#
loop_
_entity.id
_entity.type
_entity.pdbx_description
1 polymer ?
#
loop_
_entity_poly.entity_id
_entity_poly.type
_entity_poly.pdbx_seq_one_letter_code
_entity_poly.pdbx_strand_id
1 'polypeptide(L)'
;MLFYLFQPMLCVSAVNPVLFSKVLTLQRVTNMRKRIGALLPFVRCSFRGCIFKVVGSRRYLLESSDFFALKDLIDLSKGVFAALPVMVETISRKIVEHIAQQCLICCDVGIPCNARQHCDDLSCFIFPFQEGETERCKSCSSVFHKKCFKKTPTCPCGSHLNPGPESNGGGIVDNKNLLMGGIWP
;
A
#
# COMPACT_ATOMS: atom_id res chain seq x y z
N MET A 1 12.56 27.85 -21.51
CA MET A 1 13.34 26.61 -21.32
C MET A 1 13.09 25.88 -19.99
N LEU A 2 12.55 26.50 -18.92
CA LEU A 2 12.30 25.81 -17.63
C LEU A 2 11.04 24.92 -17.58
N PHE A 3 10.14 25.01 -18.55
CA PHE A 3 8.86 24.28 -18.54
C PHE A 3 9.00 22.75 -18.59
N TYR A 4 9.99 22.24 -19.35
CA TYR A 4 10.20 20.79 -19.54
C TYR A 4 10.71 20.08 -18.28
N LEU A 5 11.30 20.79 -17.32
CA LEU A 5 11.85 20.17 -16.11
C LEU A 5 10.78 19.62 -15.18
N PHE A 6 9.58 20.19 -15.21
CA PHE A 6 8.50 19.88 -14.26
C PHE A 6 7.39 19.01 -14.85
N GLN A 7 7.40 18.78 -16.17
CA GLN A 7 6.41 17.95 -16.84
C GLN A 7 6.80 16.45 -16.75
N PRO A 8 5.85 15.57 -16.38
CA PRO A 8 6.10 14.14 -16.28
C PRO A 8 6.09 13.47 -17.66
N MET A 9 7.20 13.55 -18.39
CA MET A 9 7.31 13.02 -19.76
C MET A 9 8.19 11.77 -19.85
N LEU A 10 8.92 11.41 -18.78
CA LEU A 10 9.91 10.33 -18.81
C LEU A 10 9.32 9.03 -18.26
N CYS A 11 9.07 8.06 -19.14
CA CYS A 11 8.73 6.70 -18.77
C CYS A 11 10.02 5.89 -18.55
N VAL A 12 10.46 5.76 -17.31
CA VAL A 12 11.74 5.10 -16.96
C VAL A 12 11.78 3.65 -17.45
N SER A 13 10.66 2.92 -17.34
CA SER A 13 10.58 1.52 -17.80
C SER A 13 10.71 1.38 -19.32
N ALA A 14 10.23 2.37 -20.08
CA ALA A 14 10.39 2.37 -21.54
C ALA A 14 11.80 2.79 -21.97
N VAL A 15 12.46 3.68 -21.22
CA VAL A 15 13.81 4.16 -21.54
C VAL A 15 14.88 3.15 -21.11
N ASN A 16 14.82 2.66 -19.88
CA ASN A 16 15.77 1.68 -19.35
C ASN A 16 15.18 0.94 -18.14
N PRO A 17 14.54 -0.23 -18.33
CA PRO A 17 13.93 -0.98 -17.24
C PRO A 17 14.95 -1.52 -16.23
N VAL A 18 16.21 -1.70 -16.63
CA VAL A 18 17.29 -2.18 -15.75
C VAL A 18 17.62 -1.16 -14.65
N LEU A 19 17.29 0.12 -14.83
CA LEU A 19 17.48 1.13 -13.79
C LEU A 19 16.72 0.80 -12.51
N PHE A 20 15.57 0.12 -12.59
CA PHE A 20 14.83 -0.28 -11.40
C PHE A 20 15.57 -1.32 -10.55
N SER A 21 16.39 -2.19 -11.14
CA SER A 21 17.19 -3.16 -10.39
C SER A 21 18.52 -2.58 -9.89
N LYS A 22 18.96 -1.44 -10.45
CA LYS A 22 20.22 -0.77 -10.09
C LYS A 22 20.03 0.39 -9.11
N VAL A 23 18.87 1.04 -9.13
CA VAL A 23 18.57 2.23 -8.31
C VAL A 23 17.40 1.92 -7.37
N LEU A 24 17.73 1.37 -6.20
CA LEU A 24 16.74 0.95 -5.20
C LEU A 24 15.80 2.09 -4.77
N THR A 25 16.31 3.32 -4.67
CA THR A 25 15.50 4.49 -4.31
C THR A 25 14.41 4.78 -5.36
N LEU A 26 14.72 4.63 -6.64
CA LEU A 26 13.77 4.81 -7.74
C LEU A 26 12.69 3.74 -7.72
N GLN A 27 13.08 2.49 -7.48
CA GLN A 27 12.15 1.38 -7.30
C GLN A 27 11.23 1.61 -6.09
N ARG A 28 11.80 2.01 -4.94
CA ARG A 28 11.05 2.32 -3.72
C ARG A 28 10.02 3.42 -3.96
N VAL A 29 10.42 4.53 -4.58
CA VAL A 29 9.48 5.62 -4.90
C VAL A 29 8.40 5.17 -5.85
N THR A 30 8.73 4.41 -6.89
CA THR A 30 7.73 3.90 -7.85
C THR A 30 6.71 2.99 -7.17
N ASN A 31 7.16 2.09 -6.30
CA ASN A 31 6.27 1.22 -5.53
C ASN A 31 5.40 2.02 -4.56
N MET A 32 5.93 3.05 -3.90
CA MET A 32 5.15 3.93 -3.04
C MET A 32 4.11 4.73 -3.84
N ARG A 33 4.45 5.24 -5.03
CA ARG A 33 3.51 5.92 -5.92
C ARG A 33 2.37 5.00 -6.37
N LYS A 34 2.68 3.76 -6.76
CA LYS A 34 1.67 2.72 -7.06
C LYS A 34 0.74 2.47 -5.87
N ARG A 35 1.33 2.31 -4.68
CA ARG A 35 0.57 2.13 -3.45
C ARG A 35 -0.34 3.31 -3.15
N ILE A 36 0.15 4.54 -3.28
CA ILE A 36 -0.67 5.75 -3.11
C ILE A 36 -1.81 5.78 -4.12
N GLY A 37 -1.54 5.49 -5.40
CA GLY A 37 -2.56 5.41 -6.44
C GLY A 37 -3.67 4.41 -6.10
N ALA A 38 -3.32 3.27 -5.51
CA ALA A 38 -4.29 2.29 -5.01
C ALA A 38 -5.05 2.76 -3.74
N LEU A 39 -4.43 3.60 -2.91
CA LEU A 39 -5.05 4.12 -1.68
C LEU A 39 -6.00 5.30 -1.91
N LEU A 40 -5.67 6.18 -2.85
CA LEU A 40 -6.41 7.43 -3.10
C LEU A 40 -7.92 7.26 -3.34
N PRO A 41 -8.41 6.22 -4.04
CA PRO A 41 -9.84 5.97 -4.21
C PRO A 41 -10.62 5.85 -2.88
N PHE A 42 -9.97 5.41 -1.80
CA PHE A 42 -10.59 5.27 -0.48
C PHE A 42 -10.67 6.59 0.29
N VAL A 43 -9.97 7.65 -0.15
CA VAL A 43 -10.05 8.98 0.46
C VAL A 43 -11.19 9.77 -0.20
N ARG A 44 -12.40 9.65 0.36
CA ARG A 44 -13.63 10.26 -0.18
C ARG A 44 -14.04 11.57 0.49
N CYS A 45 -13.22 12.08 1.41
CA CYS A 45 -13.48 13.31 2.16
C CYS A 45 -12.55 14.47 1.72
N SER A 46 -12.68 15.63 2.37
CA SER A 46 -11.90 16.85 2.10
C SER A 46 -10.39 16.68 2.28
N PHE A 47 -9.94 15.64 3.01
CA PHE A 47 -8.52 15.31 3.19
C PHE A 47 -7.79 15.08 1.86
N ARG A 48 -8.50 14.59 0.83
CA ARG A 48 -7.95 14.43 -0.53
C ARG A 48 -7.37 15.75 -1.06
N GLY A 49 -8.08 16.86 -0.85
CA GLY A 49 -7.60 18.19 -1.22
C GLY A 49 -6.34 18.61 -0.45
N CYS A 50 -6.24 18.28 0.83
CA CYS A 50 -5.06 18.56 1.65
C CYS A 50 -3.82 17.81 1.16
N ILE A 51 -3.96 16.54 0.80
CA ILE A 51 -2.87 15.73 0.20
C ILE A 51 -2.35 16.39 -1.08
N PHE A 52 -3.26 16.80 -1.97
CA PHE A 52 -2.87 17.43 -3.23
C PHE A 52 -2.23 18.82 -3.05
N LYS A 53 -2.60 19.56 -2.00
CA LYS A 53 -1.94 20.83 -1.67
C LYS A 53 -0.47 20.63 -1.30
N VAL A 54 -0.12 19.53 -0.61
CA VAL A 54 1.27 19.23 -0.21
C VAL A 54 2.18 19.03 -1.43
N VAL A 55 1.69 18.38 -2.48
CA VAL A 55 2.47 18.13 -3.71
C VAL A 55 2.40 19.28 -4.73
N GLY A 56 1.48 20.24 -4.52
CA GLY A 56 1.35 21.42 -5.37
C GLY A 56 1.15 21.07 -6.84
N SER A 57 2.02 21.57 -7.71
CA SER A 57 2.01 21.29 -9.15
C SER A 57 2.44 19.87 -9.53
N ARG A 58 3.04 19.09 -8.61
CA ARG A 58 3.51 17.72 -8.85
C ARG A 58 2.44 16.66 -8.52
N ARG A 59 1.17 16.93 -8.84
CA ARG A 59 0.04 16.03 -8.56
C ARG A 59 0.21 14.63 -9.17
N TYR A 60 0.82 14.57 -10.36
CA TYR A 60 1.12 13.33 -11.07
C TYR A 60 1.92 12.32 -10.23
N LEU A 61 2.66 12.77 -9.20
CA LEU A 61 3.39 11.87 -8.31
C LEU A 61 2.44 10.93 -7.55
N LEU A 62 1.22 11.38 -7.27
CA LEU A 62 0.24 10.61 -6.51
C LEU A 62 -0.76 9.89 -7.43
N GLU A 63 -0.95 10.37 -8.66
CA GLU A 63 -1.98 9.89 -9.59
C GLU A 63 -1.47 8.81 -10.55
N SER A 64 -0.19 8.83 -10.91
CA SER A 64 0.43 7.83 -11.79
C SER A 64 1.81 7.43 -11.24
N SER A 65 2.26 6.22 -11.54
CA SER A 65 3.61 5.75 -11.24
C SER A 65 4.55 5.73 -12.44
N ASP A 66 4.03 5.95 -13.65
CA ASP A 66 4.70 5.52 -14.88
C ASP A 66 5.64 6.59 -15.41
N PHE A 67 5.28 7.85 -15.20
CA PHE A 67 6.02 9.01 -15.68
C PHE A 67 6.72 9.75 -14.54
N PHE A 68 7.93 10.22 -14.83
CA PHE A 68 8.72 11.10 -14.00
C PHE A 68 9.01 12.39 -14.77
N ALA A 69 9.05 13.50 -14.06
CA ALA A 69 9.67 14.72 -14.57
C ALA A 69 11.19 14.62 -14.42
N LEU A 70 11.94 15.34 -15.26
CA LEU A 70 13.39 15.38 -15.14
C LEU A 70 13.84 15.89 -13.76
N LYS A 71 13.10 16.85 -13.19
CA LYS A 71 13.31 17.31 -11.81
C LYS A 71 13.21 16.19 -10.78
N ASP A 72 12.32 15.22 -10.96
CA ASP A 72 12.17 14.10 -10.02
C ASP A 72 13.42 13.23 -10.01
N LEU A 73 13.96 12.94 -11.19
CA LEU A 73 15.17 12.12 -11.35
C LEU A 73 16.40 12.84 -10.78
N ILE A 74 16.50 14.16 -11.00
CA ILE A 74 17.53 15.01 -10.38
C ILE A 74 17.39 15.02 -8.85
N ASP A 75 16.17 15.10 -8.32
CA ASP A 75 15.95 15.06 -6.87
C ASP A 75 16.30 13.69 -6.30
N LEU A 76 16.04 12.60 -7.01
CA LEU A 76 16.40 11.24 -6.61
C LEU A 76 17.90 10.98 -6.67
N SER A 77 18.63 11.62 -7.59
CA SER A 77 20.08 11.46 -7.69
C SER A 77 20.84 12.13 -6.54
N LYS A 78 20.17 12.91 -5.68
CA LYS A 78 20.76 13.52 -4.47
C LYS A 78 21.01 12.54 -3.32
N GLY A 79 20.74 11.24 -3.52
CA GLY A 79 21.02 10.19 -2.55
C GLY A 79 20.26 10.38 -1.25
N VAL A 80 20.97 10.39 -0.12
CA VAL A 80 20.37 10.53 1.23
C VAL A 80 19.66 11.87 1.45
N PHE A 81 19.96 12.89 0.65
CA PHE A 81 19.31 14.20 0.70
C PHE A 81 18.07 14.28 -0.21
N ALA A 82 17.70 13.19 -0.89
CA ALA A 82 16.50 13.15 -1.71
C ALA A 82 15.25 13.28 -0.83
N ALA A 83 14.52 14.39 -0.98
CA ALA A 83 13.28 14.64 -0.23
C ALA A 83 12.08 13.83 -0.77
N LEU A 84 12.11 13.45 -2.05
CA LEU A 84 10.98 12.78 -2.71
C LEU A 84 10.59 11.43 -2.06
N PRO A 85 11.53 10.50 -1.74
CA PRO A 85 11.19 9.27 -1.04
C PRO A 85 10.49 9.49 0.31
N VAL A 86 11.03 10.41 1.12
CA VAL A 86 10.47 10.73 2.44
C VAL A 86 9.08 11.33 2.31
N MET A 87 8.88 12.22 1.33
CA MET A 87 7.58 12.83 1.03
C MET A 87 6.53 11.77 0.68
N VAL A 88 6.79 10.90 -0.30
CA VAL A 88 5.80 9.89 -0.74
C VAL A 88 5.51 8.88 0.36
N GLU A 89 6.51 8.47 1.14
CA GLU A 89 6.32 7.58 2.29
C GLU A 89 5.46 8.23 3.37
N THR A 90 5.71 9.50 3.68
CA THR A 90 4.91 10.27 4.64
C THR A 90 3.46 10.43 4.18
N ILE A 91 3.25 10.73 2.89
CA ILE A 91 1.91 10.85 2.31
C ILE A 91 1.19 9.50 2.38
N SER A 92 1.84 8.40 1.98
CA SER A 92 1.25 7.06 2.04
C SER A 92 0.85 6.69 3.47
N ARG A 93 1.70 6.95 4.46
CA ARG A 93 1.40 6.69 5.87
C ARG A 93 0.21 7.50 6.35
N LYS A 94 0.19 8.80 6.07
CA LYS A 94 -0.92 9.69 6.45
C LYS A 94 -2.24 9.30 5.80
N ILE A 95 -2.23 8.81 4.56
CA ILE A 95 -3.45 8.29 3.90
C ILE A 95 -3.99 7.07 4.64
N VAL A 96 -3.14 6.10 4.94
CA VAL A 96 -3.54 4.88 5.67
C VAL A 96 -4.07 5.23 7.06
N GLU A 97 -3.35 6.06 7.81
CA GLU A 97 -3.76 6.53 9.14
C GLU A 97 -5.10 7.26 9.09
N HIS A 98 -5.30 8.12 8.08
CA HIS A 98 -6.55 8.83 7.91
C HIS A 98 -7.73 7.89 7.66
N ILE A 99 -7.57 6.95 6.71
CA ILE A 99 -8.60 5.98 6.36
C ILE A 99 -8.93 5.08 7.56
N ALA A 100 -7.92 4.57 8.27
CA ALA A 100 -8.11 3.55 9.28
C ALA A 100 -8.51 4.09 10.66
N GLN A 101 -8.14 5.34 11.00
CA GLN A 101 -8.21 5.81 12.39
C GLN A 101 -8.82 7.20 12.56
N GLN A 102 -8.86 8.05 11.52
CA GLN A 102 -9.21 9.46 11.70
C GLN A 102 -10.50 9.89 11.01
N CYS A 103 -11.06 9.08 10.11
CA CYS A 103 -12.20 9.50 9.28
C CYS A 103 -13.25 8.41 9.12
N LEU A 104 -14.43 8.64 9.70
CA LEU A 104 -15.59 7.75 9.60
C LEU A 104 -16.12 7.59 8.17
N ILE A 105 -15.92 8.61 7.32
CA ILE A 105 -16.32 8.56 5.90
C ILE A 105 -15.38 7.67 5.10
N CYS A 106 -14.07 7.70 5.40
CA CYS A 106 -13.10 6.91 4.63
C CYS A 106 -12.97 5.49 5.16
N CYS A 107 -13.31 5.24 6.43
CA CYS A 107 -13.18 3.93 7.06
C CYS A 107 -14.33 2.97 6.75
N ASP A 108 -15.45 3.45 6.18
CA ASP A 108 -16.67 2.67 5.95
C ASP A 108 -16.52 1.51 4.94
N VAL A 109 -15.45 1.53 4.14
CA VAL A 109 -15.06 0.42 3.25
C VAL A 109 -14.35 -0.72 3.99
N GLY A 110 -14.01 -0.54 5.26
CA GLY A 110 -13.35 -1.54 6.10
C GLY A 110 -14.31 -2.64 6.54
N ILE A 111 -13.85 -3.89 6.49
CA ILE A 111 -14.59 -5.06 6.98
C ILE A 111 -14.09 -5.38 8.40
N PRO A 112 -14.95 -5.57 9.40
CA PRO A 112 -14.50 -5.83 10.77
C PRO A 112 -13.75 -7.17 10.86
N CYS A 113 -12.65 -7.18 11.60
CA CYS A 113 -11.92 -8.40 11.93
C CYS A 113 -12.75 -9.27 12.88
N ASN A 114 -12.93 -10.54 12.52
CA ASN A 114 -13.79 -11.45 13.29
C ASN A 114 -13.16 -11.95 14.61
N ALA A 115 -11.93 -11.53 14.94
CA ALA A 115 -11.33 -11.78 16.26
C ALA A 115 -11.93 -10.89 17.37
N ARG A 116 -12.70 -9.85 16.99
CA ARG A 116 -13.44 -8.97 17.91
C ARG A 116 -12.49 -8.38 18.96
N GLN A 117 -12.79 -8.59 20.24
CA GLN A 117 -12.00 -8.10 21.38
C GLN A 117 -10.56 -8.64 21.45
N HIS A 118 -10.22 -9.66 20.66
CA HIS A 118 -8.86 -10.20 20.54
C HIS A 118 -8.10 -9.64 19.32
N CYS A 119 -8.65 -8.59 18.70
CA CYS A 119 -7.96 -7.85 17.65
C CYS A 119 -7.10 -6.74 18.27
N ASP A 120 -5.79 -6.85 18.08
CA ASP A 120 -4.82 -5.83 18.55
C ASP A 120 -4.66 -4.67 17.56
N ASP A 121 -5.35 -4.70 16.41
CA ASP A 121 -5.27 -3.62 15.41
C ASP A 121 -6.14 -2.45 15.85
N LEU A 122 -5.57 -1.24 15.83
CA LEU A 122 -6.24 -0.02 16.29
C LEU A 122 -7.55 0.28 15.56
N SER A 123 -7.67 -0.12 14.30
CA SER A 123 -8.91 0.08 13.55
C SER A 123 -9.92 -1.02 13.80
N CYS A 124 -9.50 -2.22 14.21
CA CYS A 124 -10.31 -3.45 14.19
C CYS A 124 -10.91 -3.78 12.79
N PHE A 125 -10.54 -3.04 11.75
CA PHE A 125 -11.03 -3.17 10.39
C PHE A 125 -9.93 -3.70 9.48
N ILE A 126 -10.38 -4.37 8.42
CA ILE A 126 -9.58 -4.92 7.34
C ILE A 126 -9.97 -4.17 6.08
N PHE A 127 -9.00 -3.51 5.48
CA PHE A 127 -9.21 -2.67 4.31
C PHE A 127 -8.79 -3.36 3.01
N PRO A 128 -9.39 -2.98 1.87
CA PRO A 128 -9.05 -3.58 0.58
C PRO A 128 -7.58 -3.47 0.18
N PHE A 129 -6.90 -2.40 0.61
CA PHE A 129 -5.48 -2.19 0.35
C PHE A 129 -4.53 -3.00 1.24
N GLN A 130 -5.06 -3.84 2.15
CA GLN A 130 -4.28 -4.74 3.01
C GLN A 130 -4.25 -6.17 2.44
N GLU A 131 -4.17 -6.28 1.10
CA GLU A 131 -4.03 -7.57 0.41
C GLU A 131 -2.86 -8.37 0.99
N GLY A 132 -3.10 -9.67 1.25
CA GLY A 132 -2.09 -10.55 1.82
C GLY A 132 -1.89 -10.42 3.33
N GLU A 133 -2.60 -9.55 4.04
CA GLU A 133 -2.54 -9.43 5.51
C GLU A 133 -3.75 -10.07 6.23
N THR A 134 -4.53 -10.88 5.51
CA THR A 134 -5.79 -11.45 5.99
C THR A 134 -5.84 -12.96 5.81
N GLU A 135 -6.66 -13.62 6.63
CA GLU A 135 -7.01 -15.03 6.54
C GLU A 135 -8.52 -15.19 6.64
N ARG A 136 -9.06 -16.26 6.06
CA ARG A 136 -10.49 -16.56 6.08
C ARG A 136 -10.77 -17.89 6.77
N CYS A 137 -11.83 -17.93 7.56
CA CYS A 137 -12.36 -19.18 8.08
C CYS A 137 -12.81 -20.07 6.91
N LYS A 138 -12.39 -21.35 6.90
CA LYS A 138 -12.76 -22.31 5.84
C LYS A 138 -14.24 -22.71 5.87
N SER A 139 -14.92 -22.54 7.01
CA SER A 139 -16.32 -22.90 7.19
C SER A 139 -17.28 -21.78 6.80
N CYS A 140 -17.08 -20.57 7.36
CA CYS A 140 -18.02 -19.44 7.17
C CYS A 140 -17.44 -18.27 6.38
N SER A 141 -16.20 -18.36 5.89
CA SER A 141 -15.51 -17.31 5.13
C SER A 141 -15.29 -15.98 5.85
N SER A 142 -15.60 -15.89 7.16
CA SER A 142 -15.29 -14.75 8.01
C SER A 142 -13.82 -14.37 7.90
N VAL A 143 -13.56 -13.06 7.77
CA VAL A 143 -12.22 -12.51 7.55
C VAL A 143 -11.58 -12.08 8.88
N PHE A 144 -10.29 -12.36 9.00
CA PHE A 144 -9.45 -12.01 10.14
C PHE A 144 -8.14 -11.39 9.63
N HIS A 145 -7.51 -10.52 10.42
CA HIS A 145 -6.09 -10.22 10.18
C HIS A 145 -5.28 -11.51 10.36
N LYS A 146 -4.20 -11.68 9.60
CA LYS A 146 -3.29 -12.84 9.72
C LYS A 146 -2.85 -13.10 11.15
N LYS A 147 -2.45 -12.04 11.86
CA LYS A 147 -2.03 -12.12 13.27
C LYS A 147 -3.17 -12.57 14.18
N CYS A 148 -4.36 -12.03 13.97
CA CYS A 148 -5.55 -12.39 14.74
C CYS A 148 -5.98 -13.84 14.48
N PHE A 149 -5.93 -14.30 13.24
CA PHE A 149 -6.24 -15.69 12.88
C PHE A 149 -5.31 -16.68 13.57
N LYS A 150 -4.01 -16.37 13.66
CA LYS A 150 -3.03 -17.22 14.37
C LYS A 150 -3.26 -17.31 15.87
N LYS A 151 -3.73 -16.22 16.49
CA LYS A 151 -3.99 -16.14 17.94
C LYS A 151 -5.36 -16.68 18.33
N THR A 152 -6.29 -16.77 17.39
CA THR A 152 -7.69 -17.15 17.67
C THR A 152 -7.86 -18.65 17.44
N PRO A 153 -8.18 -19.46 18.47
CA PRO A 153 -8.32 -20.91 18.31
C PRO A 153 -9.62 -21.31 17.60
N THR A 154 -10.69 -20.51 17.74
CA THR A 154 -12.03 -20.85 17.25
C THR A 154 -12.69 -19.64 16.62
N CYS A 155 -13.28 -19.83 15.44
CA CYS A 155 -14.08 -18.83 14.76
C CYS A 155 -15.39 -18.58 15.54
N PRO A 156 -16.00 -17.38 15.48
CA PRO A 156 -17.34 -17.15 16.03
C PRO A 156 -18.43 -18.08 15.49
N CYS A 157 -18.24 -18.75 14.34
CA CYS A 157 -19.14 -19.78 13.83
C CYS A 157 -18.95 -21.17 14.47
N GLY A 158 -17.99 -21.33 15.39
CA GLY A 158 -17.68 -22.58 16.08
C GLY A 158 -16.59 -23.44 15.42
N SER A 159 -16.13 -23.12 14.21
CA SER A 159 -15.07 -23.89 13.56
C SER A 159 -13.70 -23.63 14.19
N HIS A 160 -12.89 -24.66 14.39
CA HIS A 160 -11.49 -24.49 14.75
C HIS A 160 -10.72 -23.77 13.64
N LEU A 161 -10.01 -22.72 14.02
CA LEU A 161 -9.04 -22.06 13.16
C LEU A 161 -7.73 -22.80 13.36
N ASN A 162 -7.11 -23.26 12.28
CA ASN A 162 -5.87 -24.02 12.36
C ASN A 162 -4.70 -23.05 12.15
N PRO A 163 -4.06 -22.51 13.20
CA PRO A 163 -2.89 -21.66 13.05
C PRO A 163 -1.78 -22.52 12.46
N GLY A 164 -1.43 -22.31 11.19
CA GLY A 164 -0.31 -23.02 10.56
C GLY A 164 0.99 -22.81 11.37
N PRO A 165 1.92 -23.78 11.33
CA PRO A 165 3.13 -23.77 12.16
C PRO A 165 3.98 -22.52 11.91
N GLU A 166 4.55 -21.97 12.98
CA GLU A 166 5.42 -20.80 12.97
C GLU A 166 6.73 -21.11 12.22
N SER A 167 6.89 -20.63 10.99
CA SER A 167 8.17 -20.70 10.28
C SER A 167 9.05 -19.53 10.72
N ASN A 168 9.87 -19.76 11.74
CA ASN A 168 11.07 -18.98 12.02
C ASN A 168 12.18 -19.39 11.02
N GLY A 169 12.77 -18.41 10.31
CA GLY A 169 14.10 -18.53 9.72
C GLY A 169 14.22 -18.58 8.18
N GLY A 170 15.05 -17.67 7.66
CA GLY A 170 16.05 -17.95 6.61
C GLY A 170 15.56 -18.05 5.16
N GLY A 171 16.10 -17.19 4.30
CA GLY A 171 15.74 -17.11 2.88
C GLY A 171 16.11 -18.34 2.04
N ILE A 172 15.45 -18.45 0.89
CA ILE A 172 16.03 -18.47 -0.47
C ILE A 172 14.87 -18.31 -1.46
N VAL A 173 15.08 -17.46 -2.46
CA VAL A 173 14.18 -17.18 -3.58
C VAL A 173 14.08 -18.41 -4.47
N ASP A 174 12.87 -18.81 -4.86
CA ASP A 174 12.66 -19.43 -6.17
C ASP A 174 11.28 -19.10 -6.74
N ASN A 175 11.33 -18.63 -7.98
CA ASN A 175 10.25 -18.06 -8.75
C ASN A 175 9.55 -19.16 -9.55
N LYS A 176 8.30 -19.48 -9.27
CA LYS A 176 7.39 -20.15 -10.22
C LYS A 176 5.96 -19.61 -10.09
N ASN A 177 5.48 -19.11 -11.22
CA ASN A 177 4.14 -18.62 -11.50
C ASN A 177 3.02 -19.52 -10.93
N LEU A 178 1.95 -18.88 -10.42
CA LEU A 178 0.59 -19.33 -10.69
C LEU A 178 -0.38 -18.15 -10.61
N LEU A 179 -1.03 -17.95 -11.75
CA LEU A 179 -2.21 -17.13 -11.99
C LEU A 179 -3.41 -17.69 -11.22
N MET A 180 -4.54 -16.97 -11.36
CA MET A 180 -5.86 -17.16 -10.76
C MET A 180 -6.01 -16.31 -9.49
N GLY A 181 -6.65 -15.15 -9.50
CA GLY A 181 -7.98 -14.89 -10.07
C GLY A 181 -9.01 -15.09 -8.96
N GLY A 182 -9.57 -13.99 -8.46
CA GLY A 182 -10.47 -14.05 -7.30
C GLY A 182 -11.06 -12.68 -6.96
N ILE A 183 -12.00 -12.28 -7.81
CA ILE A 183 -12.94 -11.16 -7.73
C ILE A 183 -13.33 -10.84 -6.28
N TRP A 184 -13.09 -9.60 -5.87
CA TRP A 184 -13.79 -8.99 -4.73
C TRP A 184 -15.22 -8.64 -5.14
N PRO A 185 -16.24 -8.89 -4.30
CA PRO A 185 -17.56 -8.30 -4.49
C PRO A 185 -17.52 -6.77 -4.35
#